data_AF-A0A2V1E0T8-F1
#
_entry.id   AF-A0A2V1E0T8-F1
#
_cell.length_a   1.000
_cell.length_b   1.000
_cell.length_c   1.000
_cell.angle_alpha   90.00
_cell.angle_beta   90.00
_cell.angle_gamma   90.00
#
_symmetry.space_group_name_H-M   'P 1'
#
loop_
_entity.id
_entity.type
_entity.pdbx_description
1 polymer ?
#
loop_
_entity_poly.entity_id
_entity_poly.type
_entity_poly.pdbx_seq_one_letter_code
_entity_poly.pdbx_strand_id
1 'polypeptide(L)'
;MADIEEPPHFGMFKNIMEWGEELENTIQWAWQSPGGWEGFAQVELHRAFNYHATREDHAYLHPPGQQGQRTDLAFNEGPFVAQDPDKPHEKILLELKCEGLNNSRNFKSGVQSDIAKIKQDIKEEWWIERGCTLYAVALSMSEQGHDEMRKLGMKKFNDYCPQHAPPFQLWWKMRHIAPDHFARQGEPGFNRERAARRAEIDRTYPGAPVSYSSDED
;
A
#
# COMPACT_ATOMS: atom_id res chain seq x y z
N MET A 1 5.00 -4.29 27.38
CA MET A 1 5.39 -4.90 26.10
C MET A 1 4.29 -4.52 25.12
N ALA A 2 4.61 -3.77 24.06
CA ALA A 2 3.61 -3.47 23.04
C ALA A 2 3.38 -4.75 22.23
N ASP A 3 2.12 -5.15 22.02
CA ASP A 3 1.78 -6.24 21.11
C ASP A 3 2.39 -5.94 19.74
N ILE A 4 3.37 -6.75 19.34
CA ILE A 4 3.94 -6.69 18.00
C ILE A 4 2.89 -7.35 17.10
N GLU A 5 2.02 -6.52 16.54
CA GLU A 5 1.00 -6.99 15.62
C GLU A 5 1.64 -7.27 14.26
N GLU A 6 1.70 -8.54 13.90
CA GLU A 6 2.14 -8.98 12.57
C GLU A 6 1.05 -8.65 11.52
N PRO A 7 1.45 -8.25 10.29
CA PRO A 7 0.49 -8.07 9.22
C PRO A 7 -0.15 -9.42 8.84
N PRO A 8 -1.46 -9.46 8.52
CA PRO A 8 -2.15 -10.68 8.09
C PRO A 8 -1.48 -11.40 6.90
N HIS A 9 -0.88 -10.61 6.00
CA HIS A 9 -0.20 -11.08 4.80
C HIS A 9 1.33 -11.12 4.99
N PHE A 10 1.79 -11.73 6.09
CA PHE A 10 3.20 -11.77 6.50
C PHE A 10 4.17 -12.14 5.37
N GLY A 11 3.85 -13.17 4.57
CA GLY A 11 4.72 -13.60 3.47
C GLY A 11 5.01 -12.51 2.45
N MET A 12 4.04 -11.62 2.17
CA MET A 12 4.24 -10.49 1.26
C MET A 12 5.26 -9.51 1.83
N PHE A 13 5.14 -9.18 3.12
CA PHE A 13 6.08 -8.29 3.81
C PHE A 13 7.47 -8.90 3.91
N LYS A 14 7.57 -10.20 4.20
CA LYS A 14 8.82 -10.94 4.21
C LYS A 14 9.52 -10.87 2.85
N ASN A 15 8.80 -11.12 1.77
CA ASN A 15 9.35 -11.04 0.41
C ASN A 15 9.86 -9.63 0.05
N ILE A 16 9.20 -8.56 0.52
CA ILE A 16 9.71 -7.19 0.35
C ILE A 16 11.03 -7.01 1.10
N MET A 17 11.15 -7.56 2.31
CA MET A 17 12.40 -7.47 3.09
C MET A 17 13.53 -8.26 2.43
N GLU A 18 13.26 -9.49 1.98
CA GLU A 18 14.22 -10.34 1.26
C GLU A 18 14.68 -9.67 -0.04
N TRP A 19 13.75 -9.13 -0.84
CA TRP A 19 14.09 -8.32 -2.01
C TRP A 19 15.00 -7.13 -1.68
N GLY A 20 14.69 -6.44 -0.58
CA GLY A 20 15.45 -5.28 -0.14
C GLY A 20 16.88 -5.62 0.30
N GLU A 21 17.07 -6.79 0.90
CA GLU A 21 18.40 -7.32 1.24
C GLU A 21 19.18 -7.69 -0.02
N GLU A 22 18.57 -8.47 -0.91
CA GLU A 22 19.22 -8.93 -2.15
C GLU A 22 19.73 -7.76 -3.02
N LEU A 23 19.00 -6.64 -3.02
CA LEU A 23 19.32 -5.47 -3.82
C LEU A 23 19.86 -4.26 -3.01
N GLU A 24 20.36 -4.47 -1.79
CA GLU A 24 20.78 -3.39 -0.88
C GLU A 24 21.57 -2.28 -1.59
N ASN A 25 22.67 -2.63 -2.28
CA ASN A 25 23.54 -1.66 -2.96
C ASN A 25 22.81 -0.87 -4.05
N THR A 26 21.96 -1.56 -4.83
CA THR A 26 21.16 -0.93 -5.90
C THR A 26 20.14 0.03 -5.32
N ILE A 27 19.51 -0.35 -4.21
CA ILE A 27 18.52 0.47 -3.51
C ILE A 27 19.18 1.71 -2.93
N GLN A 28 20.35 1.58 -2.29
CA GLN A 28 21.09 2.74 -1.78
C GLN A 28 21.46 3.72 -2.90
N TRP A 29 21.83 3.23 -4.08
CA TRP A 29 22.11 4.06 -5.24
C TRP A 29 20.85 4.74 -5.79
N ALA A 30 19.74 3.99 -5.92
CA ALA A 30 18.47 4.52 -6.40
C ALA A 30 17.89 5.58 -5.44
N TRP A 31 18.03 5.37 -4.13
CA TRP A 31 17.61 6.33 -3.09
C TRP A 31 18.29 7.70 -3.22
N GLN A 32 19.57 7.70 -3.62
CA GLN A 32 20.37 8.92 -3.83
C GLN A 32 20.07 9.59 -5.17
N SER A 33 19.44 8.88 -6.10
CA SER A 33 19.14 9.38 -7.44
C SER A 33 17.93 10.33 -7.45
N PRO A 34 17.94 11.40 -8.26
CA PRO A 34 16.76 12.25 -8.44
C PRO A 34 15.65 11.50 -9.20
N GLY A 35 14.61 11.09 -8.49
CA GLY A 35 13.43 10.44 -9.08
C GLY A 35 13.65 8.97 -9.45
N GLY A 36 12.60 8.30 -9.94
CA GLY A 36 12.66 6.93 -10.44
C GLY A 36 12.75 5.82 -9.38
N TRP A 37 13.13 6.12 -8.14
CA TRP A 37 13.24 5.15 -7.04
C TRP A 37 11.94 4.35 -6.82
N GLU A 38 10.80 5.04 -6.75
CA GLU A 38 9.48 4.40 -6.56
C GLU A 38 9.09 3.51 -7.74
N GLY A 39 9.24 4.01 -8.97
CA GLY A 39 8.95 3.23 -10.18
C GLY A 39 9.85 2.01 -10.33
N PHE A 40 11.14 2.14 -9.98
CA PHE A 40 12.07 1.00 -9.90
C PHE A 40 11.61 -0.03 -8.87
N ALA A 41 11.27 0.41 -7.66
CA ALA A 41 10.79 -0.50 -6.60
C ALA A 41 9.52 -1.24 -7.03
N GLN A 42 8.58 -0.58 -7.71
CA GLN A 42 7.37 -1.22 -8.24
C GLN A 42 7.68 -2.29 -9.29
N VAL A 43 8.61 -2.02 -10.22
CA VAL A 43 9.05 -2.99 -11.24
C VAL A 43 9.68 -4.21 -10.58
N GLU A 44 10.62 -3.98 -9.66
CA GLU A 44 11.38 -5.07 -9.05
C GLU A 44 10.54 -5.90 -8.08
N LEU A 45 9.65 -5.27 -7.31
CA LEU A 45 8.71 -6.01 -6.46
C LEU A 45 7.72 -6.83 -7.28
N HIS A 46 7.20 -6.30 -8.39
CA HIS A 46 6.37 -7.07 -9.31
C HIS A 46 7.09 -8.34 -9.82
N ARG A 47 8.39 -8.24 -10.10
CA ARG A 47 9.23 -9.38 -10.46
C ARG A 47 9.50 -10.31 -9.26
N ALA A 48 9.82 -9.78 -8.09
CA ALA A 48 10.09 -10.54 -6.87
C ALA A 48 8.87 -11.36 -6.41
N PHE A 49 7.66 -10.88 -6.73
CA PHE A 49 6.43 -11.62 -6.54
C PHE A 49 6.10 -12.58 -7.68
N ASN A 50 7.07 -12.97 -8.52
CA ASN A 50 6.92 -13.88 -9.65
C ASN A 50 5.73 -13.55 -10.57
N TYR A 51 5.45 -12.25 -10.79
CA TYR A 51 4.33 -11.79 -11.62
C TYR A 51 2.93 -12.19 -11.12
N HIS A 52 2.79 -12.62 -9.86
CA HIS A 52 1.48 -12.83 -9.22
C HIS A 52 0.76 -11.52 -8.88
N ALA A 53 1.45 -10.39 -8.99
CA ALA A 53 0.87 -9.05 -8.95
C ALA A 53 0.67 -8.51 -10.36
N THR A 54 -0.43 -7.81 -10.65
CA THR A 54 -0.50 -6.84 -11.74
C THR A 54 0.03 -5.49 -11.23
N ARG A 55 0.54 -4.65 -12.14
CA ARG A 55 0.91 -3.27 -11.85
C ARG A 55 -0.16 -2.31 -12.36
N GLU A 56 -0.33 -1.20 -11.66
CA GLU A 56 -1.09 -0.06 -12.18
C GLU A 56 -2.54 -0.38 -12.55
N ASP A 57 -3.20 -1.20 -11.74
CA ASP A 57 -4.55 -1.66 -12.02
C ASP A 57 -5.61 -0.67 -11.55
N HIS A 58 -6.65 -0.46 -12.36
CA HIS A 58 -7.74 0.49 -12.06
C HIS A 58 -8.69 -0.12 -11.02
N ALA A 59 -8.27 -0.15 -9.76
CA ALA A 59 -9.03 -0.78 -8.69
C ALA A 59 -9.98 0.16 -7.95
N TYR A 60 -9.74 1.48 -7.98
CA TYR A 60 -10.51 2.43 -7.19
C TYR A 60 -11.71 3.01 -7.96
N LEU A 61 -12.81 3.23 -7.23
CA LEU A 61 -13.91 4.04 -7.70
C LEU A 61 -13.53 5.51 -7.60
N HIS A 62 -13.58 6.20 -8.72
CA HIS A 62 -13.32 7.64 -8.77
C HIS A 62 -14.63 8.41 -8.92
N PRO A 63 -14.69 9.65 -8.42
CA PRO A 63 -15.82 10.54 -8.68
C PRO A 63 -15.98 10.81 -10.19
N PRO A 64 -17.20 11.10 -10.66
CA PRO A 64 -17.41 11.55 -12.03
C PRO A 64 -16.51 12.75 -12.36
N GLY A 65 -15.75 12.67 -13.46
CA GLY A 65 -14.87 13.75 -13.93
C GLY A 65 -13.41 13.68 -13.44
N GLN A 66 -13.02 12.66 -12.67
CA GLN A 66 -11.61 12.37 -12.36
C GLN A 66 -11.13 11.17 -13.20
N GLN A 67 -9.83 11.09 -13.50
CA GLN A 67 -9.30 9.89 -14.15
C GLN A 67 -9.31 8.71 -13.16
N GLY A 68 -9.36 7.49 -13.72
CA GLY A 68 -9.24 6.26 -12.94
C GLY A 68 -7.96 6.22 -12.13
N GLN A 69 -8.09 6.09 -10.82
CA GLN A 69 -6.97 5.88 -9.92
C GLN A 69 -6.52 4.43 -9.99
N ARG A 70 -5.21 4.24 -10.10
CA ARG A 70 -4.57 2.93 -10.19
C ARG A 70 -3.95 2.54 -8.87
N THR A 71 -3.96 1.27 -8.49
CA THR A 71 -3.09 0.76 -7.41
C THR A 71 -1.70 0.51 -7.96
N ASP A 72 -0.65 0.64 -7.15
CA ASP A 72 0.71 0.35 -7.62
C ASP A 72 0.89 -1.14 -7.91
N LEU A 73 0.44 -1.99 -6.99
CA LEU A 73 0.43 -3.46 -7.14
C LEU A 73 -0.92 -4.05 -6.75
N ALA A 74 -1.40 -5.00 -7.54
CA ALA A 74 -2.67 -5.69 -7.34
C ALA A 74 -2.45 -7.20 -7.39
N PHE A 75 -2.81 -7.93 -6.34
CA PHE A 75 -2.69 -9.38 -6.28
C PHE A 75 -4.09 -9.98 -6.42
N ASN A 76 -4.32 -10.66 -7.55
CA ASN A 76 -5.60 -11.30 -7.84
C ASN A 76 -5.73 -12.66 -7.13
N GLU A 77 -4.60 -13.31 -6.86
CA GLU A 77 -4.49 -14.57 -6.13
C GLU A 77 -3.23 -14.45 -5.28
N GLY A 78 -3.35 -14.24 -3.97
CA GLY A 78 -2.19 -14.04 -3.11
C GLY A 78 -1.39 -15.34 -2.95
N PRO A 79 -0.16 -15.47 -3.47
CA PRO A 79 0.68 -16.65 -3.22
C PRO A 79 1.31 -16.64 -1.81
N PHE A 80 1.07 -15.57 -1.04
CA PHE A 80 1.72 -15.30 0.25
C PHE A 80 0.88 -15.63 1.48
N VAL A 81 -0.33 -16.16 1.27
CA VAL A 81 -1.15 -16.77 2.33
C VAL A 81 -0.98 -18.28 2.19
N ALA A 82 -0.25 -18.87 3.13
CA ALA A 82 0.12 -20.28 3.07
C ALA A 82 -1.08 -21.22 2.84
N GLN A 83 -0.98 -22.02 1.78
CA GLN A 83 -1.13 -23.49 1.79
C GLN A 83 -2.47 -24.11 2.24
N ASP A 84 -3.59 -23.40 2.22
CA ASP A 84 -4.90 -24.04 2.40
C ASP A 84 -5.64 -24.12 1.06
N PRO A 85 -5.59 -25.25 0.34
CA PRO A 85 -6.30 -25.43 -0.94
C PRO A 85 -7.83 -25.31 -0.80
N ASP A 86 -8.35 -25.35 0.43
CA ASP A 86 -9.77 -25.20 0.73
C ASP A 86 -10.16 -23.76 1.11
N LYS A 87 -9.19 -22.84 1.24
CA LYS A 87 -9.44 -21.40 1.46
C LYS A 87 -9.13 -20.58 0.21
N PRO A 88 -10.14 -20.13 -0.52
CA PRO A 88 -9.95 -19.24 -1.67
C PRO A 88 -9.29 -17.91 -1.26
N HIS A 89 -8.36 -17.47 -2.11
CA HIS A 89 -7.43 -16.38 -1.86
C HIS A 89 -8.13 -15.01 -1.77
N GLU A 90 -7.75 -14.20 -0.78
CA GLU A 90 -8.14 -12.80 -0.69
C GLU A 90 -7.38 -11.96 -1.73
N LYS A 91 -8.04 -10.94 -2.30
CA LYS A 91 -7.38 -9.97 -3.17
C LYS A 91 -6.62 -8.93 -2.36
N ILE A 92 -5.46 -8.51 -2.85
CA ILE A 92 -4.64 -7.50 -2.17
C ILE A 92 -4.38 -6.34 -3.11
N LEU A 93 -4.60 -5.12 -2.63
CA LEU A 93 -4.19 -3.88 -3.30
C LEU A 93 -3.10 -3.22 -2.48
N LEU A 94 -2.05 -2.74 -3.12
CA LEU A 94 -0.91 -2.14 -2.46
C LEU A 94 -0.56 -0.81 -3.14
N GLU A 95 -0.49 0.22 -2.32
CA GLU A 95 0.11 1.52 -2.61
C GLU A 95 1.50 1.54 -1.97
N LEU A 96 2.52 1.89 -2.76
CA LEU A 96 3.90 1.87 -2.37
C LEU A 96 4.47 3.28 -2.41
N LYS A 97 4.98 3.73 -1.26
CA LYS A 97 5.70 4.99 -1.15
C LYS A 97 7.13 4.78 -0.74
N CYS A 98 8.04 5.39 -1.50
CA CYS A 98 9.46 5.25 -1.27
C CYS A 98 10.08 6.59 -0.87
N GLU A 99 10.80 6.62 0.26
CA GLU A 99 11.54 7.81 0.67
C GLU A 99 12.74 8.00 -0.27
N GLY A 100 12.85 9.17 -0.91
CA GLY A 100 14.04 9.60 -1.66
C GLY A 100 14.88 10.58 -0.84
N LEU A 101 16.21 10.56 -0.99
CA LEU A 101 17.14 11.36 -0.17
C LEU A 101 16.81 12.86 -0.19
N ASN A 102 16.47 13.40 -1.35
CA ASN A 102 16.16 14.82 -1.54
C ASN A 102 14.66 15.13 -1.45
N ASN A 103 13.82 14.16 -1.08
CA ASN A 103 12.36 14.25 -1.16
C ASN A 103 11.63 13.90 0.15
N SER A 104 12.34 13.79 1.28
CA SER A 104 11.75 13.39 2.58
C SER A 104 10.57 14.27 3.03
N ARG A 105 10.53 15.55 2.61
CA ARG A 105 9.37 16.42 2.87
C ARG A 105 8.10 15.98 2.15
N ASN A 106 8.20 15.57 0.89
CA ASN A 106 7.06 15.11 0.10
C ASN A 106 6.75 13.62 0.34
N PHE A 107 7.70 12.87 0.90
CA PHE A 107 7.49 11.47 1.28
C PHE A 107 6.32 11.33 2.26
N LYS A 108 6.31 12.12 3.35
CA LYS A 108 5.21 12.11 4.33
C LYS A 108 3.86 12.42 3.68
N SER A 109 3.77 13.48 2.88
CA SER A 109 2.52 13.87 2.23
C SER A 109 2.06 12.81 1.22
N GLY A 110 3.01 12.17 0.52
CA GLY A 110 2.72 11.05 -0.37
C GLY A 110 2.10 9.88 0.40
N VAL A 111 2.71 9.47 1.52
CA VAL A 111 2.18 8.38 2.36
C VAL A 111 0.80 8.75 2.92
N GLN A 112 0.58 10.01 3.28
CA GLN A 112 -0.74 10.49 3.71
C GLN A 112 -1.79 10.36 2.60
N SER A 113 -1.43 10.66 1.35
CA SER A 113 -2.29 10.42 0.19
C SER A 113 -2.60 8.94 0.00
N ASP A 114 -1.61 8.05 0.13
CA ASP A 114 -1.80 6.60 -0.02
C ASP A 114 -2.70 6.04 1.08
N ILE A 115 -2.53 6.51 2.33
CA ILE A 115 -3.42 6.18 3.45
C ILE A 115 -4.85 6.66 3.19
N ALA A 116 -5.03 7.84 2.59
CA ALA A 116 -6.35 8.34 2.21
C ALA A 116 -6.95 7.52 1.06
N LYS A 117 -6.13 7.10 0.10
CA LYS A 117 -6.50 6.31 -1.07
C LYS A 117 -7.04 4.93 -0.70
N ILE A 118 -6.37 4.18 0.18
CA ILE A 118 -6.87 2.88 0.64
C ILE A 118 -8.20 2.97 1.43
N LYS A 119 -8.63 4.17 1.83
CA LYS A 119 -9.93 4.41 2.46
C LYS A 119 -11.04 4.75 1.45
N GLN A 120 -10.71 4.96 0.18
CA GLN A 120 -11.68 5.13 -0.89
C GLN A 120 -12.36 3.82 -1.25
N ASP A 121 -13.49 3.88 -1.96
CA ASP A 121 -14.14 2.65 -2.43
C ASP A 121 -13.41 2.07 -3.64
N ILE A 122 -13.55 0.77 -3.81
CA ILE A 122 -12.96 0.02 -4.92
C ILE A 122 -14.05 -0.59 -5.79
N LYS A 123 -13.70 -0.92 -7.03
CA LYS A 123 -14.63 -1.55 -7.95
C LYS A 123 -14.98 -2.95 -7.48
N GLU A 124 -16.18 -3.39 -7.86
CA GLU A 124 -16.79 -4.62 -7.37
C GLU A 124 -15.93 -5.86 -7.63
N GLU A 125 -15.34 -5.96 -8.82
CA GLU A 125 -14.45 -7.06 -9.21
C GLU A 125 -13.24 -7.27 -8.28
N TRP A 126 -12.86 -6.28 -7.46
CA TRP A 126 -11.70 -6.37 -6.57
C TRP A 126 -11.99 -6.94 -5.18
N TRP A 127 -13.25 -7.12 -4.79
CA TRP A 127 -13.60 -7.64 -3.46
C TRP A 127 -14.70 -8.70 -3.48
N ILE A 128 -15.32 -8.95 -4.64
CA ILE A 128 -16.31 -10.02 -4.81
C ILE A 128 -15.80 -11.34 -4.19
N GLU A 129 -16.73 -12.08 -3.58
CA GLU A 129 -16.57 -13.41 -2.98
C GLU A 129 -15.73 -13.51 -1.71
N ARG A 130 -14.60 -12.82 -1.61
CA ARG A 130 -13.59 -13.09 -0.56
C ARG A 130 -13.08 -11.86 0.18
N GLY A 131 -13.56 -10.67 -0.19
CA GLY A 131 -13.07 -9.43 0.36
C GLY A 131 -11.74 -9.00 -0.27
N CYS A 132 -11.22 -7.89 0.21
CA CYS A 132 -10.00 -7.28 -0.28
C CYS A 132 -9.27 -6.56 0.84
N THR A 133 -7.95 -6.76 0.92
CA THR A 133 -7.10 -6.00 1.82
C THR A 133 -6.31 -4.98 1.02
N LEU A 134 -6.46 -3.71 1.41
CA LEU A 134 -5.74 -2.59 0.84
C LEU A 134 -4.62 -2.18 1.80
N TYR A 135 -3.40 -2.06 1.30
CA TYR A 135 -2.23 -1.64 2.03
C TYR A 135 -1.69 -0.32 1.51
N ALA A 136 -1.38 0.59 2.44
CA ALA A 136 -0.42 1.66 2.21
C ALA A 136 0.90 1.22 2.84
N VAL A 137 1.92 1.02 1.99
CA VAL A 137 3.25 0.56 2.36
C VAL A 137 4.25 1.68 2.15
N ALA A 138 5.13 1.90 3.12
CA ALA A 138 6.16 2.91 3.04
C ALA A 138 7.55 2.32 3.31
N LEU A 139 8.49 2.58 2.40
CA LEU A 139 9.91 2.28 2.55
C LEU A 139 10.62 3.55 2.98
N SER A 140 11.01 3.62 4.25
CA SER A 140 11.73 4.77 4.80
C SER A 140 13.20 4.44 5.01
N MET A 141 14.07 5.37 4.66
CA MET A 141 15.54 5.20 4.65
C MET A 141 16.21 6.02 5.75
N SER A 142 15.57 7.10 6.22
CA SER A 142 16.14 8.01 7.22
C SER A 142 15.43 7.95 8.57
N GLU A 143 16.11 8.37 9.63
CA GLU A 143 15.50 8.54 10.96
C GLU A 143 14.28 9.48 10.92
N GLN A 144 14.37 10.55 10.13
CA GLN A 144 13.26 11.47 9.92
C GLN A 144 12.07 10.74 9.26
N GLY A 145 12.32 9.94 8.22
CA GLY A 145 11.30 9.12 7.57
C GLY A 145 10.62 8.17 8.55
N HIS A 146 11.39 7.46 9.38
CA HIS A 146 10.88 6.57 10.41
C HIS A 146 9.97 7.29 11.43
N ASP A 147 10.40 8.46 11.89
CA ASP A 147 9.64 9.28 12.82
C ASP A 147 8.33 9.77 12.22
N GLU A 148 8.32 10.16 10.95
CA GLU A 148 7.09 10.55 10.26
C GLU A 148 6.14 9.37 10.08
N MET A 149 6.63 8.17 9.74
CA MET A 149 5.76 6.98 9.62
C MET A 149 5.11 6.62 10.96
N ARG A 150 5.86 6.74 12.06
CA ARG A 150 5.33 6.57 13.41
C ARG A 150 4.24 7.59 13.73
N LYS A 151 4.44 8.87 13.38
CA LYS A 151 3.44 9.94 13.58
C LYS A 151 2.17 9.74 12.75
N LEU A 152 2.27 9.09 11.59
CA LEU A 152 1.11 8.70 10.77
C LEU A 152 0.35 7.48 11.32
N GLY A 153 0.85 6.88 12.41
CA GLY A 153 0.27 5.69 13.02
C GLY A 153 0.42 4.45 12.14
N MET A 154 1.48 4.38 11.33
CA MET A 154 1.83 3.17 10.60
C MET A 154 2.54 2.20 11.54
N LYS A 155 2.38 0.91 11.26
CA LYS A 155 3.05 -0.17 11.97
C LYS A 155 4.35 -0.49 11.27
N LYS A 156 5.42 -0.68 12.05
CA LYS A 156 6.70 -1.16 11.53
C LYS A 156 6.66 -2.68 11.41
N PHE A 157 7.09 -3.22 10.29
CA PHE A 157 7.36 -4.65 10.16
C PHE A 157 8.71 -4.97 10.81
N ASN A 158 8.70 -5.85 11.83
CA ASN A 158 9.84 -6.05 12.75
C ASN A 158 10.55 -7.41 12.59
N ASP A 159 10.21 -8.20 11.58
CA ASP A 159 10.73 -9.57 11.45
C ASP A 159 12.08 -9.62 10.71
N TYR A 160 13.12 -8.93 11.18
CA TYR A 160 14.43 -9.11 10.55
C TYR A 160 15.61 -9.26 11.51
N CYS A 161 16.45 -10.23 11.18
CA CYS A 161 17.76 -10.44 11.79
C CYS A 161 18.64 -9.21 11.54
N PRO A 162 19.23 -8.58 12.57
CA PRO A 162 20.03 -7.35 12.41
C PRO A 162 21.25 -7.49 11.50
N GLN A 163 21.65 -8.72 11.15
CA GLN A 163 22.87 -9.00 10.41
C GLN A 163 22.69 -8.84 8.89
N HIS A 164 21.45 -8.73 8.41
CA HIS A 164 21.09 -8.86 6.99
C HIS A 164 19.93 -7.94 6.57
N ALA A 165 19.74 -6.81 7.26
CA ALA A 165 18.57 -5.96 7.02
C ALA A 165 18.68 -5.17 5.71
N PRO A 166 17.58 -4.97 4.97
CA PRO A 166 17.54 -4.03 3.86
C PRO A 166 17.87 -2.61 4.33
N PRO A 167 18.27 -1.70 3.43
CA PRO A 167 18.65 -0.33 3.80
C PRO A 167 17.45 0.56 4.19
N PHE A 168 16.24 0.00 4.28
CA PHE A 168 15.01 0.68 4.67
C PHE A 168 14.33 0.02 5.86
N GLN A 169 13.47 0.78 6.54
CA GLN A 169 12.40 0.24 7.37
C GLN A 169 11.09 0.17 6.59
N LEU A 170 10.45 -0.98 6.66
CA LEU A 170 9.15 -1.29 6.05
C LEU A 170 8.01 -0.95 7.01
N TRP A 171 7.14 -0.05 6.59
CA TRP A 171 5.98 0.40 7.37
C TRP A 171 4.68 0.10 6.62
N TRP A 172 3.61 -0.14 7.36
CA TRP A 172 2.32 -0.44 6.77
C TRP A 172 1.14 0.12 7.54
N LYS A 173 0.07 0.36 6.79
CA LYS A 173 -1.29 0.58 7.29
C LYS A 173 -2.24 -0.11 6.34
N MET A 174 -3.34 -0.64 6.87
CA MET A 174 -4.27 -1.40 6.05
C MET A 174 -5.73 -1.02 6.28
N ARG A 175 -6.54 -1.37 5.30
CA ARG A 175 -8.00 -1.51 5.42
C ARG A 175 -8.39 -2.86 4.83
N HIS A 176 -9.18 -3.61 5.58
CA HIS A 176 -9.84 -4.81 5.07
C HIS A 176 -11.28 -4.47 4.66
N ILE A 177 -11.70 -4.96 3.50
CA ILE A 177 -13.08 -4.92 3.01
C ILE A 177 -13.57 -6.36 3.03
N ALA A 178 -14.52 -6.65 3.92
CA ALA A 178 -15.09 -7.97 4.04
C ALA A 178 -16.00 -8.32 2.82
N PRO A 179 -16.17 -9.60 2.49
CA PRO A 179 -17.00 -10.03 1.35
C PRO A 179 -18.47 -9.56 1.43
N ASP A 180 -19.01 -9.36 2.63
CA ASP A 180 -20.39 -8.96 2.88
C ASP A 180 -20.62 -7.45 2.77
N HIS A 181 -19.58 -6.66 2.42
CA HIS A 181 -19.63 -5.21 2.34
C HIS A 181 -20.79 -4.67 1.49
N PHE A 182 -21.23 -5.42 0.47
CA PHE A 182 -22.33 -5.04 -0.41
C PHE A 182 -23.70 -5.65 -0.11
N ALA A 183 -23.82 -6.67 0.76
CA ALA A 183 -25.15 -7.07 1.26
C ALA A 183 -25.89 -5.87 1.86
N ARG A 184 -25.12 -4.88 2.31
CA ARG A 184 -25.57 -3.60 2.85
C ARG A 184 -25.85 -2.50 1.81
N GLN A 185 -25.51 -2.64 0.51
CA GLN A 185 -25.74 -1.56 -0.47
C GLN A 185 -27.22 -1.24 -0.71
N GLY A 186 -28.10 -2.21 -0.48
CA GLY A 186 -29.55 -2.03 -0.48
C GLY A 186 -30.11 -1.56 0.86
N GLU A 187 -29.30 -1.51 1.93
CA GLU A 187 -29.78 -1.13 3.26
C GLU A 187 -30.01 0.39 3.36
N PRO A 188 -31.11 0.82 4.01
CA PRO A 188 -31.33 2.21 4.35
C PRO A 188 -30.14 2.78 5.14
N GLY A 189 -29.41 3.73 4.55
CA GLY A 189 -28.31 4.44 5.22
C GLY A 189 -26.91 4.13 4.70
N PHE A 190 -26.72 3.10 3.86
CA PHE A 190 -25.41 2.79 3.28
C PHE A 190 -24.80 3.99 2.53
N ASN A 191 -25.60 4.64 1.69
CA ASN A 191 -25.15 5.84 0.96
C ASN A 191 -24.79 7.02 1.88
N ARG A 192 -25.44 7.13 3.06
CA ARG A 192 -25.10 8.14 4.06
C ARG A 192 -23.79 7.79 4.78
N GLU A 193 -23.59 6.52 5.13
CA GLU A 193 -22.34 6.04 5.74
C GLU A 193 -21.15 6.28 4.79
N ARG A 194 -21.33 5.97 3.51
CA ARG A 194 -20.36 6.21 2.44
C ARG A 194 -20.00 7.69 2.29
N ALA A 195 -21.01 8.56 2.25
CA ALA A 195 -20.80 10.01 2.19
C ALA A 195 -20.11 10.57 3.45
N ALA A 196 -20.48 10.08 4.63
CA ALA A 196 -19.86 10.47 5.90
C ALA A 196 -18.38 10.06 5.97
N ARG A 197 -18.06 8.83 5.53
CA ARG A 197 -16.68 8.33 5.47
C ARG A 197 -15.83 9.16 4.52
N ARG A 198 -16.37 9.55 3.36
CA ARG A 198 -15.69 10.45 2.44
C ARG A 198 -15.39 11.81 3.08
N ALA A 199 -16.38 12.40 3.75
CA ALA A 199 -16.19 13.67 4.45
C ALA A 199 -15.17 13.56 5.60
N GLU A 200 -15.07 12.41 6.26
CA GLU A 200 -14.05 12.14 7.27
C GLU A 200 -12.65 12.04 6.67
N ILE A 201 -12.50 11.36 5.53
CA ILE A 201 -11.23 11.29 4.80
C ILE A 201 -10.76 12.70 4.42
N ASP A 202 -11.65 13.50 3.82
CA ASP A 202 -11.35 14.87 3.39
C ASP A 202 -10.94 15.77 4.57
N ARG A 203 -11.55 15.57 5.75
CA ARG A 203 -11.22 16.32 6.97
C ARG A 203 -9.89 15.88 7.58
N THR A 204 -9.61 14.59 7.57
CA THR A 204 -8.45 14.00 8.25
C THR A 204 -7.18 14.13 7.41
N TYR A 205 -7.31 14.12 6.08
CA TYR A 205 -6.21 14.25 5.12
C TYR A 205 -6.47 15.43 4.16
N PRO A 206 -6.55 16.67 4.67
CA PRO A 206 -6.91 17.83 3.87
C PRO A 206 -5.83 18.12 2.83
N GLY A 207 -6.22 18.17 1.56
CA GLY A 207 -5.31 18.50 0.48
C GLY A 207 -4.35 17.38 0.09
N ALA A 208 -4.56 16.13 0.53
CA ALA A 208 -3.96 14.97 -0.11
C ALA A 208 -4.37 15.01 -1.59
N PRO A 209 -3.46 15.35 -2.53
CA PRO A 209 -3.76 15.16 -3.91
C PRO A 209 -3.94 13.64 -4.02
N VAL A 210 -5.06 13.22 -4.57
CA VAL A 210 -5.03 12.01 -5.38
C VAL A 210 -3.98 12.32 -6.44
N SER A 211 -2.74 11.92 -6.19
CA SER A 211 -1.62 12.31 -7.03
C SER A 211 -1.86 11.68 -8.39
N TYR A 212 -2.13 12.52 -9.37
CA TYR A 212 -1.86 12.18 -10.75
C TYR A 212 -0.35 12.02 -10.82
N SER A 213 0.11 10.82 -11.20
CA SER A 213 1.43 10.71 -11.81
C SER A 213 1.39 11.65 -13.01
N SER A 214 2.00 12.82 -12.88
CA SER A 214 2.38 13.60 -14.04
C SER A 214 3.63 12.93 -14.60
N ASP A 215 3.42 11.86 -15.36
CA ASP A 215 4.40 11.45 -16.36
C ASP A 215 4.31 12.47 -17.50
N GLU A 216 4.99 13.60 -17.32
CA GLU A 216 5.42 14.49 -18.39
C GLU A 216 6.91 14.26 -18.61
N ASP A 217 7.23 13.36 -19.54
CA ASP A 217 8.13 13.50 -20.70
C ASP A 217 8.66 12.13 -21.20
#